data_AF-A0A1G2PRR9-F1
#
_entry.id   AF-A0A1G2PRR9-F1
#
_cell.length_a   1.000
_cell.length_b   1.000
_cell.length_c   1.000
_cell.angle_alpha   90.00
_cell.angle_beta   90.00
_cell.angle_gamma   90.00
#
_symmetry.space_group_name_H-M   'P 1'
#
loop_
_entity.id
_entity.type
_entity.pdbx_description
1 polymer ?
#
loop_
_entity_poly.entity_id
_entity_poly.type
_entity_poly.pdbx_seq_one_letter_code
_entity_poly.pdbx_strand_id
1 'polypeptide(L)'
;MDLNEPEESNCPAGVGDIKEEFFRSGGKGGQNVNKVESGVRLRARIAEPVLLERLREIYPSSVTKDGEFLVTCTEERTQAQNLRIARERLMQRLDIATQQPTERIPTKIPRSSRRERLNEKRHRSEIKGLRKRAEE
;
A
#
# COMPACT_ATOMS: atom_id res chain seq x y z
N MET A 1 1.11 -11.63 -41.38
CA MET A 1 0.88 -12.32 -40.09
C MET A 1 1.68 -11.53 -39.09
N ASP A 2 0.95 -10.70 -38.38
CA ASP A 2 1.37 -9.35 -38.02
C ASP A 2 2.50 -9.33 -37.00
N LEU A 3 3.40 -8.39 -37.28
CA LEU A 3 4.51 -7.97 -36.45
C LEU A 3 3.95 -7.60 -35.08
N ASN A 4 4.38 -8.31 -34.06
CA ASN A 4 4.11 -7.98 -32.68
C ASN A 4 4.91 -6.69 -32.38
N GLU A 5 4.28 -5.54 -32.61
CA GLU A 5 4.81 -4.26 -32.15
C GLU A 5 5.01 -4.35 -30.63
N PRO A 6 6.20 -4.05 -30.11
CA PRO A 6 6.41 -4.02 -28.68
C PRO A 6 5.60 -2.85 -28.14
N GLU A 7 4.44 -3.15 -27.53
CA GLU A 7 3.62 -2.23 -26.76
C GLU A 7 4.52 -1.27 -25.98
N GLU A 8 4.62 -0.04 -26.50
CA GLU A 8 5.48 0.98 -25.96
C GLU A 8 5.03 1.27 -24.53
N SER A 9 5.96 1.04 -23.60
CA SER A 9 6.18 1.91 -22.44
C SER A 9 4.92 2.46 -21.77
N ASN A 10 4.12 1.59 -21.15
CA ASN A 10 3.31 2.05 -20.04
C ASN A 10 4.21 2.13 -18.79
N CYS A 11 5.20 3.02 -18.82
CA CYS A 11 5.85 3.46 -17.61
C CYS A 11 4.82 4.31 -16.86
N PRO A 12 4.32 3.89 -15.69
CA PRO A 12 3.41 4.71 -14.91
C PRO A 12 4.08 6.07 -14.65
N ALA A 13 3.33 7.14 -14.89
CA ALA A 13 3.81 8.51 -14.75
C ALA A 13 4.50 8.67 -13.38
N GLY A 14 5.79 9.04 -13.39
CA GLY A 14 6.60 9.25 -12.17
C GLY A 14 7.79 8.29 -12.00
N VAL A 15 7.90 7.23 -12.81
CA VAL A 15 9.08 6.35 -12.83
C VAL A 15 10.03 6.80 -13.94
N GLY A 16 11.29 7.08 -13.60
CA GLY A 16 12.32 7.49 -14.56
C GLY A 16 13.01 6.30 -15.21
N ASP A 17 13.93 5.67 -14.47
CA ASP A 17 14.75 4.56 -14.96
C ASP A 17 14.39 3.26 -14.23
N ILE A 18 14.19 2.17 -14.97
CA ILE A 18 14.02 0.82 -14.42
C ILE A 18 15.24 -0.02 -14.81
N LYS A 19 15.98 -0.50 -13.81
CA LYS A 19 17.10 -1.43 -13.99
C LYS A 19 16.66 -2.84 -13.60
N GLU A 20 16.96 -3.80 -14.46
CA GLU A 20 16.66 -5.21 -14.26
C GLU A 20 17.94 -5.96 -13.89
N GLU A 21 17.99 -6.55 -12.70
CA GLU A 21 19.09 -7.39 -12.22
C GLU A 21 18.61 -8.83 -12.08
N PHE A 22 19.35 -9.77 -12.68
CA PHE A 22 19.08 -11.19 -12.55
C PHE A 22 19.99 -11.81 -11.49
N PHE A 23 19.44 -12.72 -10.69
CA PHE A 23 20.19 -13.40 -9.65
C PHE A 23 19.66 -14.82 -9.44
N ARG A 24 20.42 -15.61 -8.68
CA ARG A 24 20.06 -17.00 -8.39
C ARG A 24 19.02 -17.04 -7.27
N SER A 25 17.90 -17.73 -7.50
CA SER A 25 16.86 -17.91 -6.49
C SER A 25 17.40 -18.77 -5.34
N GLY A 26 17.31 -18.27 -4.10
CA GLY A 26 17.73 -19.00 -2.91
C GLY A 26 16.68 -20.02 -2.47
N GLY A 27 17.02 -21.30 -2.45
CA GLY A 27 16.14 -22.36 -1.95
C GLY A 27 16.81 -23.74 -1.95
N LYS A 28 16.33 -24.65 -1.11
CA LYS A 28 16.73 -26.07 -1.17
C LYS A 28 16.04 -26.72 -2.38
N GLY A 29 16.74 -26.90 -3.51
CA GLY A 29 16.13 -27.65 -4.61
C GLY A 29 16.93 -27.83 -5.89
N GLY A 30 17.67 -28.94 -6.00
CA GLY A 30 18.04 -29.55 -7.30
C GLY A 30 19.07 -28.81 -8.17
N GLN A 31 19.55 -29.49 -9.23
CA GLN A 31 20.60 -28.97 -10.12
C GLN A 31 20.20 -27.68 -10.84
N ASN A 32 18.92 -27.49 -11.14
CA ASN A 32 18.44 -26.33 -11.91
C ASN A 32 18.44 -25.02 -11.12
N VAL A 33 18.09 -25.04 -9.82
CA VAL A 33 18.06 -23.83 -8.97
C VAL A 33 19.46 -23.28 -8.70
N ASN A 34 20.46 -24.16 -8.64
CA ASN A 34 21.86 -23.75 -8.45
C ASN A 34 22.51 -23.24 -9.74
N LYS A 35 21.98 -23.62 -10.93
CA LYS A 35 22.59 -23.34 -12.23
C LYS A 35 21.95 -22.19 -13.00
N VAL A 36 20.64 -21.97 -12.83
CA VAL A 36 19.89 -20.98 -13.63
C VAL A 36 19.59 -19.73 -12.81
N GLU A 37 19.90 -18.56 -13.37
CA GLU A 37 19.61 -17.25 -12.79
C GLU A 37 18.14 -16.87 -13.05
N SER A 38 17.23 -17.60 -12.43
CA SER A 38 15.79 -17.40 -12.61
C SER A 38 15.23 -16.21 -11.82
N GLY A 39 15.91 -15.76 -10.76
CA GLY A 39 15.46 -14.68 -9.90
C GLY A 39 15.59 -13.31 -10.57
N VAL A 40 14.59 -12.46 -10.41
CA VAL A 40 14.55 -11.11 -11.00
C VAL A 40 14.44 -10.08 -9.88
N ARG A 41 15.28 -9.04 -9.96
CA ARG A 41 15.27 -7.88 -9.10
C ARG A 41 15.14 -6.63 -9.96
N LEU A 42 14.03 -5.92 -9.81
CA LEU A 42 13.78 -4.65 -10.48
C LEU A 42 14.13 -3.51 -9.51
N ARG A 43 14.91 -2.54 -10.01
CA ARG A 43 15.19 -1.27 -9.33
C ARG A 43 14.57 -0.16 -10.15
N ALA A 44 13.54 0.48 -9.62
CA ALA A 44 12.88 1.61 -10.25
C ALA A 44 13.31 2.91 -9.55
N ARG A 45 13.88 3.84 -10.30
CA ARG A 45 14.17 5.19 -9.80
C ARG A 45 12.89 6.02 -9.85
N ILE A 46 12.41 6.42 -8.67
CA ILE A 46 11.24 7.28 -8.56
C ILE A 46 11.70 8.73 -8.74
N ALA A 47 11.16 9.43 -9.74
CA ALA A 47 11.53 10.82 -10.02
C ALA A 47 10.74 11.81 -9.13
N GLU A 48 9.51 11.45 -8.76
CA GLU A 48 8.64 12.31 -7.97
C GLU A 48 8.85 12.09 -6.45
N PRO A 49 9.26 13.12 -5.69
CA PRO A 49 9.56 12.98 -4.27
C PRO A 49 8.32 12.65 -3.42
N VAL A 50 7.15 13.15 -3.80
CA VAL A 50 5.87 12.89 -3.10
C VAL A 50 5.50 11.40 -3.20
N LEU A 51 5.67 10.82 -4.39
CA LEU A 51 5.43 9.39 -4.61
C LEU A 51 6.44 8.54 -3.82
N LEU A 52 7.70 8.96 -3.76
CA LEU A 52 8.74 8.27 -3.00
C LEU A 52 8.44 8.25 -1.49
N GLU A 53 7.99 9.37 -0.93
CA GLU A 53 7.59 9.45 0.48
C GLU A 53 6.43 8.50 0.79
N ARG A 54 5.40 8.47 -0.07
CA ARG A 54 4.28 7.53 0.08
C ARG A 54 4.71 6.07 -0.02
N LEU A 55 5.55 5.75 -0.99
CA LEU A 55 6.11 4.40 -1.13
C LEU A 55 6.92 4.01 0.10
N ARG A 56 7.62 4.96 0.72
CA ARG A 56 8.37 4.73 1.96
C ARG A 56 7.46 4.50 3.16
N GLU A 57 6.32 5.16 3.23
CA GLU A 57 5.31 4.93 4.27
C GLU A 57 4.62 3.57 4.12
N ILE A 58 4.24 3.18 2.89
CA ILE A 58 3.51 1.93 2.63
C ILE A 58 4.45 0.72 2.60
N TYR A 59 5.64 0.86 2.01
CA TYR A 59 6.61 -0.22 1.79
C TYR A 59 8.03 0.16 2.27
N PRO A 60 8.25 0.33 3.58
CA PRO A 60 9.53 0.78 4.13
C PRO A 60 10.70 -0.15 3.78
N SER A 61 10.47 -1.46 3.67
CA SER A 61 11.51 -2.45 3.37
C SER A 61 11.93 -2.49 1.90
N SER A 62 11.16 -1.85 1.00
CA SER A 62 11.40 -1.90 -0.45
C SER A 62 12.05 -0.62 -0.99
N VAL A 63 12.22 0.43 -0.17
CA VAL A 63 12.80 1.71 -0.59
C VAL A 63 14.24 1.84 -0.10
N THR A 64 15.19 2.10 -1.01
CA THR A 64 16.58 2.39 -0.65
C THR A 64 16.78 3.86 -0.24
N LYS A 65 17.91 4.16 0.41
CA LYS A 65 18.27 5.53 0.81
C LYS A 65 18.45 6.47 -0.38
N ASP A 66 18.80 5.92 -1.54
CA ASP A 66 19.04 6.65 -2.78
C ASP A 66 17.75 6.95 -3.59
N GLY A 67 16.58 6.61 -3.03
CA GLY A 67 15.29 6.85 -3.68
C GLY A 67 14.95 5.83 -4.78
N GLU A 68 15.53 4.63 -4.72
CA GLU A 68 15.17 3.52 -5.61
C GLU A 68 14.15 2.60 -4.93
N PHE A 69 13.17 2.14 -5.71
CA PHE A 69 12.19 1.15 -5.30
C PHE A 69 12.59 -0.24 -5.80
N LEU A 70 12.73 -1.18 -4.86
CA LEU A 70 13.20 -2.53 -5.10
C LEU A 70 12.04 -3.52 -5.11
N VAL A 71 11.89 -4.26 -6.22
CA VAL A 71 10.95 -5.38 -6.32
C VAL A 71 11.73 -6.64 -6.66
N THR A 72 11.57 -7.69 -5.86
CA THR A 72 12.26 -8.97 -6.06
C THR A 72 11.22 -10.08 -6.27
N CYS A 73 11.42 -10.96 -7.25
CA CYS A 73 10.58 -12.11 -7.52
C CYS A 73 11.44 -13.36 -7.83
N THR A 74 11.12 -14.48 -7.17
CA THR A 74 11.83 -15.76 -7.30
C THR A 74 10.86 -16.95 -7.27
N GLU A 75 9.59 -16.74 -7.63
CA GLU A 75 8.52 -17.73 -7.44
C GLU A 75 8.50 -18.78 -8.55
N GLU A 76 8.73 -18.35 -9.79
CA GLU A 76 8.64 -19.21 -10.95
C GLU A 76 9.99 -19.80 -11.37
N ARG A 77 9.91 -20.88 -12.16
CA ARG A 77 11.10 -21.59 -12.68
C ARG A 77 11.79 -20.84 -13.82
N THR A 78 11.09 -19.95 -14.51
CA THR A 78 11.60 -19.24 -15.70
C THR A 78 11.78 -17.76 -15.45
N GLN A 79 12.86 -17.20 -15.99
CA GLN A 79 13.19 -15.77 -15.87
C GLN A 79 12.11 -14.88 -16.50
N ALA A 80 11.56 -15.27 -17.67
CA ALA A 80 10.53 -14.50 -18.36
C ALA A 80 9.24 -14.37 -17.53
N GLN A 81 8.83 -15.44 -16.84
CA GLN A 81 7.65 -15.40 -15.97
C GLN A 81 7.93 -14.56 -14.72
N ASN A 82 9.09 -14.70 -14.08
CA ASN A 82 9.48 -13.87 -12.94
C ASN A 82 9.57 -12.39 -13.31
N LEU A 83 10.04 -12.06 -14.51
CA LEU A 83 10.07 -10.68 -15.00
C LEU A 83 8.66 -10.11 -15.15
N ARG A 84 7.73 -10.86 -15.74
CA ARG A 84 6.34 -10.45 -15.88
C ARG A 84 5.69 -10.19 -14.53
N ILE A 85 5.86 -11.10 -13.57
CA ILE A 85 5.33 -10.98 -12.21
C ILE A 85 5.96 -9.77 -11.48
N ALA A 86 7.27 -9.57 -11.63
CA ALA A 86 7.96 -8.44 -11.00
C ALA A 86 7.45 -7.10 -11.54
N ARG A 87 7.20 -6.98 -12.85
CA ARG A 87 6.60 -5.79 -13.47
C ARG A 87 5.17 -5.54 -13.02
N GLU A 88 4.35 -6.59 -13.00
CA GLU A 88 2.96 -6.48 -12.53
C GLU A 88 2.90 -6.01 -11.07
N ARG A 89 3.73 -6.58 -10.20
CA ARG A 89 3.83 -6.14 -8.79
C ARG A 89 4.33 -4.71 -8.66
N LEU A 90 5.29 -4.30 -9.50
CA LEU A 90 5.76 -2.92 -9.52
C LEU A 90 4.61 -1.97 -9.85
N MET A 91 3.84 -2.25 -10.91
CA MET A 91 2.67 -1.46 -11.30
C MET A 91 1.62 -1.38 -10.20
N GLN A 92 1.22 -2.53 -9.64
CA GLN A 92 0.22 -2.56 -8.56
C GLN A 92 0.63 -1.72 -7.35
N ARG A 93 1.90 -1.75 -6.95
CA ARG A 93 2.39 -0.97 -5.81
C ARG A 93 2.44 0.53 -6.13
N LEU A 94 2.77 0.89 -7.36
CA LEU A 94 2.76 2.28 -7.82
C LEU A 94 1.33 2.82 -7.90
N ASP A 95 0.37 2.03 -8.36
CA ASP A 95 -1.04 2.42 -8.39
C ASP A 95 -1.58 2.72 -6.99
N ILE A 96 -1.27 1.85 -6.02
CA ILE A 96 -1.65 2.05 -4.62
C ILE A 96 -1.04 3.33 -4.05
N ALA A 97 0.24 3.60 -4.34
CA ALA A 97 0.93 4.79 -3.83
C ALA A 97 0.46 6.09 -4.50
N THR A 98 0.02 6.01 -5.76
CA THR A 98 -0.50 7.16 -6.51
C THR A 98 -1.89 7.55 -6.00
N GLN A 99 -2.70 6.58 -5.59
CA GLN A 99 -4.03 6.83 -5.03
C GLN A 99 -3.96 7.67 -3.75
N GLN A 100 -4.52 8.88 -3.81
CA GLN A 100 -4.67 9.73 -2.64
C GLN A 100 -5.71 9.13 -1.68
N PRO A 101 -5.41 8.99 -0.37
CA PRO A 101 -6.42 8.58 0.59
C PRO A 101 -7.52 9.64 0.63
N THR A 102 -8.78 9.19 0.57
CA THR A 102 -9.91 10.09 0.71
C THR A 102 -9.96 10.66 2.12
N GLU A 103 -10.14 11.98 2.21
CA GLU A 103 -10.23 12.65 3.51
C GLU A 103 -11.43 12.12 4.29
N ARG A 104 -11.18 11.69 5.53
CA ARG A 104 -12.26 11.30 6.43
C ARG A 104 -12.94 12.55 6.98
N ILE A 105 -14.14 12.84 6.49
CA ILE A 105 -14.99 13.87 7.08
C ILE A 105 -15.55 13.31 8.41
N PRO A 106 -15.30 13.96 9.56
CA PRO A 106 -15.81 13.49 10.85
C PRO A 106 -17.34 13.50 10.83
N THR A 107 -17.94 12.40 11.26
CA THR A 107 -19.40 12.30 11.35
C THR A 107 -19.92 13.20 12.48
N LYS A 108 -20.99 13.94 12.21
CA LYS A 108 -21.69 14.70 13.25
C LYS A 108 -22.35 13.71 14.23
N ILE A 109 -22.39 14.06 15.52
CA ILE A 109 -23.11 13.27 16.54
C ILE A 109 -24.57 13.08 16.08
N PRO A 110 -25.09 11.85 16.10
CA PRO A 110 -26.46 11.58 15.65
C PRO A 110 -27.49 12.26 16.56
N ARG A 111 -28.64 12.63 15.97
CA ARG A 111 -29.72 13.32 16.69
C ARG A 111 -30.28 12.49 17.84
N SER A 112 -30.33 11.16 17.70
CA SER A 112 -30.77 10.21 18.75
C SER A 112 -29.91 10.33 20.00
N SER A 113 -28.58 10.22 19.88
CA SER A 113 -27.66 10.33 21.02
C SER A 113 -27.74 11.70 21.71
N ARG A 114 -28.00 12.77 20.96
CA ARG A 114 -28.23 14.10 21.55
C ARG A 114 -29.52 14.14 22.37
N ARG A 115 -30.58 13.49 21.90
CA ARG A 115 -31.89 13.42 22.56
C ARG A 115 -31.84 12.53 23.80
N GLU A 116 -31.19 11.37 23.71
CA GLU A 116 -30.96 10.47 24.85
C GLU A 116 -30.18 11.16 25.96
N ARG A 117 -29.09 11.87 25.64
CA ARG A 117 -28.33 12.66 26.62
C ARG A 117 -29.20 13.69 27.34
N LEU A 118 -30.09 14.39 26.62
CA LEU A 118 -30.99 15.36 27.23
C LEU A 118 -32.04 14.69 28.13
N ASN A 119 -32.58 13.56 27.70
CA ASN A 119 -33.53 12.78 28.50
C ASN A 119 -32.87 12.24 29.77
N GLU A 120 -31.67 11.69 29.67
CA GLU A 120 -30.92 11.18 30.83
C GLU A 120 -30.54 12.31 31.79
N LYS A 121 -30.17 13.49 31.26
CA LYS A 121 -29.93 14.69 32.08
C LYS A 121 -31.18 15.10 32.85
N ARG A 122 -32.35 15.10 32.20
CA ARG A 122 -33.64 15.42 32.83
C ARG A 122 -33.99 14.39 33.90
N HIS A 123 -33.89 13.10 33.58
CA HIS A 123 -34.17 12.01 34.51
C HIS A 123 -33.27 12.08 35.76
N ARG A 124 -31.96 12.33 35.59
CA ARG A 124 -31.05 12.53 36.73
C ARG A 124 -31.41 13.74 37.57
N SER A 125 -31.91 14.83 36.97
CA SER A 125 -32.33 16.01 37.73
C SER A 125 -33.59 15.73 38.57
N GLU A 126 -34.55 14.97 38.03
CA GLU A 126 -35.76 14.54 38.73
C GLU A 126 -35.39 13.66 39.92
N ILE A 127 -34.53 12.64 39.72
CA ILE A 127 -34.04 11.78 40.79
C ILE A 127 -33.32 12.60 41.88
N LYS A 128 -32.49 13.59 41.51
CA LYS A 128 -31.79 14.44 42.47
C LYS A 128 -32.76 15.35 43.24
N GLY A 129 -33.80 15.87 42.59
CA GLY A 129 -34.83 16.68 43.23
C GLY A 129 -35.60 15.89 44.29
N LEU A 130 -36.01 14.66 43.97
CA LEU A 130 -36.67 13.75 44.90
C LEU A 130 -35.81 13.33 46.10
N ARG A 131 -34.48 13.45 45.99
CA ARG A 131 -33.53 13.14 47.07
C ARG A 131 -33.26 14.30 48.01
N LYS A 132 -33.65 15.55 47.69
CA LYS A 132 -33.55 16.63 48.67
C LYS A 132 -34.55 16.33 49.80
N ARG A 133 -34.05 16.20 51.03
CA ARG A 133 -34.90 16.10 52.22
C ARG A 133 -35.82 17.32 52.27
N ALA A 134 -37.08 17.11 52.64
CA ALA A 134 -37.95 18.22 53.03
C ALA A 134 -37.22 18.99 54.13
N GLU A 135 -37.00 20.29 53.92
CA GLU A 135 -36.60 21.17 55.01
C GLU A 135 -37.80 21.23 55.95
N GLU A 136 -37.63 20.63 57.14
CA GLU A 136 -38.46 20.82 58.32
C GLU A 136 -37.72 21.78 59.25
#